data_AF-A0A1N7U1D2-F1
#
_entry.id   AF-A0A1N7U1D2-F1
#
_cell.length_a   1.000
_cell.length_b   1.000
_cell.length_c   1.000
_cell.angle_alpha   90.00
_cell.angle_beta   90.00
_cell.angle_gamma   90.00
#
_symmetry.space_group_name_H-M   'P 1'
#
loop_
_entity.id
_entity.type
_entity.pdbx_description
1 polymer ?
#
loop_
_entity_poly.entity_id
_entity_poly.type
_entity_poly.pdbx_seq_one_letter_code
_entity_poly.pdbx_strand_id
1 'polypeptide(L)' 'MARLRRFASIVSVLFFALVVVFFVLENQQGATLSFFGWSTVELPVSVFTLLALLVGMIVGPAIAVVFGRKKTRQKA' A
#
# COMPACT_ATOMS: atom_id res chain seq x y z
N MET A 1 11.57 -26.67 6.06
CA MET A 1 11.60 -25.18 6.14
C MET A 1 11.18 -24.48 4.84
N ALA A 2 11.87 -24.66 3.70
CA ALA A 2 11.58 -23.88 2.47
C ALA A 2 10.17 -24.07 1.89
N ARG A 3 9.61 -25.29 1.92
CA ARG A 3 8.24 -25.57 1.46
C ARG A 3 7.18 -24.90 2.33
N LEU A 4 7.34 -24.95 3.65
CA LEU A 4 6.43 -24.27 4.59
C LEU A 4 6.50 -22.75 4.44
N ARG A 5 7.70 -22.18 4.27
CA ARG A 5 7.87 -20.75 3.99
C ARG A 5 7.20 -20.33 2.68
N ARG A 6 7.37 -21.13 1.62
CA ARG A 6 6.71 -20.88 0.32
C ARG A 6 5.19 -20.95 0.44
N PHE A 7 4.67 -21.96 1.14
CA PHE A 7 3.25 -22.10 1.39
C PHE A 7 2.70 -20.90 2.19
N ALA A 8 3.38 -20.51 3.28
CA ALA A 8 3.01 -19.35 4.08
C ALA A 8 3.02 -18.05 3.27
N SER A 9 4.01 -17.84 2.38
CA SER A 9 4.04 -16.69 1.48
C SER A 9 2.87 -16.69 0.51
N ILE A 10 2.52 -17.83 -0.09
CA ILE A 10 1.37 -17.96 -1.00
C ILE A 10 0.07 -17.65 -0.24
N VAL A 11 -0.12 -18.23 0.94
CA VAL A 11 -1.30 -17.98 1.78
C VAL A 11 -1.39 -16.51 2.19
N SER A 12 -0.27 -15.88 2.55
CA SER A 12 -0.22 -14.46 2.91
C SER A 12 -0.59 -13.56 1.72
N VAL A 13 -0.08 -13.84 0.52
CA VAL A 13 -0.44 -13.10 -0.70
C VAL A 13 -1.91 -13.28 -1.03
N LEU A 14 -2.43 -14.51 -0.93
CA LEU A 14 -3.84 -14.79 -1.20
C LEU A 14 -4.74 -14.09 -0.19
N PHE A 15 -4.39 -14.13 1.10
CA PHE A 15 -5.10 -13.41 2.15
C PHE A 15 -5.13 -11.90 1.88
N PHE A 16 -3.98 -11.33 1.52
CA PHE A 16 -3.91 -9.91 1.18
C PHE A 16 -4.78 -9.57 -0.05
N ALA A 17 -4.77 -10.40 -1.08
CA ALA A 17 -5.62 -10.23 -2.25
C ALA A 17 -7.11 -10.26 -1.87
N LEU A 18 -7.53 -11.18 -0.99
CA LEU A 18 -8.91 -11.23 -0.49
C LEU A 18 -9.28 -9.98 0.31
N VAL A 19 -8.38 -9.46 1.15
CA VAL A 19 -8.60 -8.21 1.88
C VAL A 19 -8.79 -7.05 0.91
N VAL A 20 -7.96 -6.96 -0.14
CA VAL A 20 -8.09 -5.90 -1.16
C VAL A 20 -9.42 -6.03 -1.91
N VAL A 21 -9.82 -7.24 -2.32
CA VAL A 21 -11.11 -7.46 -2.99
C VAL A 21 -12.26 -7.05 -2.07
N PHE A 22 -12.27 -7.51 -0.81
CA PHE A 22 -13.29 -7.17 0.16
C PHE A 22 -13.36 -5.66 0.40
N PHE A 23 -12.21 -5.00 0.54
CA PHE A 23 -12.12 -3.56 0.71
C PHE A 23 -12.72 -2.80 -0.48
N VAL A 24 -12.41 -3.22 -1.71
CA VAL A 24 -12.96 -2.62 -2.95
C VAL A 24 -14.47 -2.80 -3.02
N LEU A 25 -14.97 -3.99 -2.70
CA LEU A 25 -16.40 -4.29 -2.72
C LEU A 25 -17.18 -3.52 -1.66
N GLU A 26 -16.63 -3.39 -0.46
CA GLU A 26 -17.27 -2.66 0.63
C GLU A 26 -17.27 -1.14 0.38
N ASN A 27 -16.22 -0.63 -0.28
CA ASN A 27 -16.03 0.80 -0.51
C ASN A 27 -16.27 1.17 -1.98
N GLN A 28 -17.42 0.74 -2.53
CA GLN A 28 -17.91 1.14 -3.86
C GLN A 28 -18.60 2.52 -3.87
N GLN A 29 -18.73 3.16 -2.70
CA GLN A 29 -19.32 4.48 -2.57
C GLN A 29 -18.53 5.51 -3.40
N GLY A 30 -19.26 6.28 -4.21
CA GLY A 30 -18.67 7.37 -5.00
C GLY A 30 -18.15 8.48 -4.10
N ALA A 31 -16.95 8.96 -4.41
CA ALA A 31 -16.32 10.07 -3.73
C ALA A 31 -15.62 10.98 -4.75
N THR A 32 -15.51 12.26 -4.39
CA THR A 32 -14.78 13.25 -5.16
C THR A 32 -13.72 13.86 -4.25
N LEU A 33 -12.48 13.93 -4.72
CA LEU A 33 -11.42 14.65 -4.02
C LEU A 33 -11.32 16.06 -4.59
N SER A 34 -11.26 17.04 -3.70
CA SER A 34 -11.11 18.45 -4.06
C SER A 34 -9.81 19.00 -3.50
N PHE A 35 -8.97 19.56 -4.36
CA PHE A 35 -7.69 20.16 -4.03
C PHE A 35 -7.60 21.57 -4.61
N PHE A 36 -7.41 22.57 -3.75
CA PHE A 36 -7.22 23.97 -4.17
C PHE A 36 -8.29 24.48 -5.16
N GLY A 37 -9.55 24.06 -4.98
CA GLY A 37 -10.67 24.44 -5.85
C GLY A 37 -10.85 23.56 -7.11
N TRP A 38 -9.95 22.62 -7.35
CA TRP A 38 -10.06 21.63 -8.44
C TRP A 38 -10.61 20.32 -7.89
N SER A 39 -11.56 19.70 -8.58
CA SER A 39 -12.16 18.44 -8.18
C SER A 39 -11.85 17.32 -9.16
N THR A 40 -11.66 16.11 -8.64
CA THR A 40 -11.56 14.91 -9.47
C THR A 40 -12.92 14.52 -10.03
N VAL A 41 -12.94 13.55 -10.95
CA VAL A 41 -14.17 12.81 -11.27
C VAL A 41 -14.57 11.97 -10.06
N GLU A 42 -15.87 11.70 -9.92
CA GLU A 42 -16.40 10.79 -8.91
C GLU A 42 -15.90 9.36 -9.17
N LEU A 43 -15.16 8.81 -8.21
CA LEU A 43 -14.65 7.44 -8.24
C LEU A 43 -14.93 6.77 -6.89
N PRO A 44 -14.95 5.42 -6.83
CA PRO A 44 -15.10 4.73 -5.56
C PRO A 44 -14.02 5.13 -4.56
N VAL A 45 -14.38 5.30 -3.28
CA VAL A 45 -13.45 5.61 -2.17
C VAL A 45 -12.27 4.62 -2.14
N SER A 46 -12.53 3.36 -2.48
CA SER A 46 -11.52 2.32 -2.57
C SER A 46 -10.37 2.66 -3.53
N VAL A 47 -10.66 3.31 -4.67
CA VAL A 47 -9.65 3.67 -5.68
C VAL A 47 -8.67 4.68 -5.10
N PHE A 48 -9.17 5.77 -4.51
CA PHE A 48 -8.32 6.80 -3.91
C PHE A 48 -7.48 6.24 -2.77
N THR A 49 -8.08 5.41 -1.92
CA THR A 49 -7.41 4.86 -0.75
C THR A 49 -6.32 3.86 -1.15
N LEU A 50 -6.59 2.98 -2.12
CA LEU A 50 -5.58 2.06 -2.65
C LEU A 50 -4.42 2.80 -3.29
N LEU A 51 -4.70 3.84 -4.09
CA LEU A 51 -3.64 4.68 -4.67
C LEU A 51 -2.79 5.35 -3.59
N ALA A 52 -3.41 5.90 -2.55
CA ALA A 52 -2.68 6.49 -1.42
C ALA A 52 -1.80 5.46 -0.69
N LEU A 53 -2.29 4.24 -0.49
CA LEU A 53 -1.52 3.15 0.12
C LEU A 53 -0.30 2.79 -0.75
N LEU A 54 -0.49 2.62 -2.05
CA LEU A 54 0.59 2.31 -2.99
C LEU A 54 1.63 3.43 -3.06
N VAL A 55 1.18 4.69 -3.10
CA VAL A 55 2.07 5.85 -3.03
C VAL A 55 2.83 5.86 -1.71
N GLY A 56 2.17 5.62 -0.58
CA GLY A 56 2.82 5.53 0.73
C GLY A 56 3.88 4.43 0.80
N MET A 57 3.62 3.27 0.18
CA MET A 57 4.58 2.16 0.09
C MET A 57 5.84 2.52 -0.72
N ILE A 58 5.73 3.42 -1.71
CA ILE A 58 6.87 3.89 -2.51
C ILE A 58 7.59 5.03 -1.78
N VAL A 59 6.83 5.99 -1.25
CA VAL A 59 7.34 7.19 -0.58
C VAL A 59 8.08 6.84 0.70
N GLY A 60 7.59 5.90 1.51
CA GLY A 60 8.23 5.50 2.76
C GLY A 60 9.69 5.05 2.60
N PRO A 61 10.00 4.05 1.76
CA PRO A 61 11.36 3.66 1.42
C PRO A 61 12.15 4.79 0.77
N ALA A 62 11.55 5.61 -0.10
CA ALA A 62 12.25 6.74 -0.72
C ALA A 62 12.75 7.74 0.34
N ILE A 63 11.91 8.10 1.32
CA ILE A 63 12.31 8.93 2.47
C ILE A 63 13.41 8.24 3.27
N ALA A 64 13.28 6.94 3.55
CA ALA A 64 14.29 6.18 4.28
C ALA A 64 15.64 6.12 3.54
N VAL A 65 15.66 6.13 2.21
CA VAL A 65 16.88 6.17 1.41
C VAL A 65 17.52 7.57 1.44
N VAL A 66 16.70 8.63 1.34
CA VAL A 66 17.18 10.02 1.32
C VAL A 66 17.69 10.48 2.69
N PHE A 67 16.98 10.13 3.76
CA PHE A 67 17.26 10.60 5.12
C PHE A 67 17.83 9.53 6.06
N GLY A 68 17.90 8.27 5.61
CA GLY A 68 18.40 7.16 6.42
C GLY A 68 19.87 7.32 6.74
N ARG A 69 20.17 7.57 8.02
CA ARG A 69 21.55 7.49 8.53
C ARG A 69 22.08 6.09 8.26
N LYS A 70 23.16 5.99 7.48
CA LYS A 70 23.95 4.76 7.38
C LYS A 70 24.43 4.41 8.80
N LYS A 71 23.73 3.53 9.51
CA LYS A 71 24.36 2.78 10.59
C LYS A 71 25.36 1.85 9.91
N THR A 72 26.57 2.37 9.66
CA THR A 72 27.73 1.55 9.38
C THR A 72 27.75 0.50 10.49
N ARG A 73 27.44 -0.74 10.11
CA ARG A 73 27.52 -1.89 10.99
C ARG A 73 29.00 -2.02 11.32
N GLN A 74 29.44 -1.39 12.41
CA GLN A 74 30.75 -1.58 13.00
C GLN A 74 30.80 -3.08 13.33
N LYS A 75 31.45 -3.85 12.45
CA LYS A 75 31.94 -5.17 12.79
C LYS A 75 33.11 -4.90 13.74
N ALA A 76 32.85 -5.01 15.04
CA ALA A 76 33.88 -5.36 16.00
C ALA A 76 34.06 -6.89 15.97
#